data_AF-A0A517QE21-F1
#
_entry.id   AF-A0A517QE21-F1
#
_cell.length_a   1.000
_cell.length_b   1.000
_cell.length_c   1.000
_cell.angle_alpha   90.00
_cell.angle_beta   90.00
_cell.angle_gamma   90.00
#
_symmetry.space_group_name_H-M   'P 1'
#
loop_
_entity.id
_entity.type
_entity.pdbx_description
1 polymer ?
#
loop_
_entity_poly.entity_id
_entity_poly.type
_entity_poly.pdbx_seq_one_letter_code
_entity_poly.pdbx_strand_id
1 'polypeptide(L)'
;MQIETDHKETDVEPHTPQIESESFSPDFENPGNFPRREANRIKREKLPGIWYLNPVARVRSPKDSEEFMRVVAKRQAEWFRHLTRQFKNGWREARNQESSRFQQAFEFDGIIILDGIVLPIMDWKLFRVDELRKKHTKSKTCTQVPF
;
A
#
# COMPACT_ATOMS: atom_id res chain seq x y z
N MET A 1 -13.89 54.51 24.51
CA MET A 1 -14.51 53.21 24.15
C MET A 1 -13.43 52.39 23.46
N GLN A 2 -12.90 51.37 24.13
CA GLN A 2 -11.92 50.44 23.57
C GLN A 2 -12.70 49.24 23.00
N ILE A 3 -12.41 48.88 21.75
CA ILE A 3 -13.00 47.73 21.07
C ILE A 3 -12.00 46.59 21.24
N GLU A 4 -12.26 45.70 22.20
CA GLU A 4 -11.55 44.43 22.31
C GLU A 4 -11.93 43.57 21.10
N THR A 5 -10.92 43.12 20.37
CA THR A 5 -11.08 42.23 19.22
C THR A 5 -10.86 40.81 19.71
N ASP A 6 -11.95 40.07 19.90
CA ASP A 6 -11.92 38.63 20.16
C ASP A 6 -11.24 37.90 19.00
N HIS A 7 -10.03 37.40 19.25
CA HIS A 7 -9.40 36.38 18.42
C HIS A 7 -10.12 35.05 18.66
N LYS A 8 -11.04 34.70 17.75
CA LYS A 8 -11.56 33.33 17.65
C LYS A 8 -10.45 32.42 17.14
N GLU A 9 -9.71 31.84 18.08
CA GLU A 9 -8.87 30.68 17.85
C GLU A 9 -9.78 29.55 17.36
N THR A 10 -9.70 29.26 16.06
CA THR A 10 -10.47 28.17 15.46
C THR A 10 -9.64 26.91 15.69
N ASP A 11 -10.02 26.11 16.69
CA ASP A 11 -9.53 24.75 16.88
C ASP A 11 -9.84 23.95 15.60
N VAL A 12 -8.87 23.89 14.69
CA VAL A 12 -8.88 22.95 13.58
C VAL A 12 -8.54 21.60 14.20
N GLU A 13 -9.58 20.83 14.55
CA GLU A 13 -9.40 19.43 14.95
C GLU A 13 -8.47 18.74 13.93
N PRO A 14 -7.44 18.03 14.40
CA PRO A 14 -6.57 17.30 13.49
C PRO A 14 -7.42 16.23 12.81
N HIS A 15 -7.81 16.47 11.56
CA HIS A 15 -8.47 15.47 10.72
C HIS A 15 -7.50 14.31 10.54
N THR A 16 -7.59 13.32 11.43
CA THR A 16 -6.89 12.04 11.31
C THR A 16 -7.18 11.49 9.91
N PRO A 17 -6.16 11.12 9.12
CA PRO A 17 -6.37 10.54 7.81
C PRO A 17 -7.28 9.32 7.98
N GLN A 18 -8.48 9.34 7.38
CA GLN A 18 -9.38 8.18 7.43
C GLN A 18 -8.72 7.03 6.66
N ILE A 19 -8.21 6.04 7.39
CA ILE A 19 -7.63 4.82 6.82
C ILE A 19 -8.74 3.78 6.68
N GLU A 20 -9.02 3.40 5.43
CA GLU A 20 -9.97 2.35 5.11
C GLU A 20 -9.21 1.02 5.05
N SER A 21 -9.63 0.01 5.82
CA SER A 21 -9.04 -1.33 5.79
C SER A 21 -10.12 -2.40 5.65
N GLU A 22 -9.98 -3.24 4.65
CA GLU A 22 -10.87 -4.38 4.37
C GLU A 22 -10.05 -5.68 4.37
N SER A 23 -10.70 -6.79 4.70
CA SER A 23 -10.08 -8.12 4.77
C SER A 23 -10.91 -9.16 4.03
N PHE A 24 -10.23 -10.16 3.48
CA PHE A 24 -10.80 -11.15 2.57
C PHE A 24 -10.28 -12.54 2.91
N SER A 25 -11.02 -13.57 2.50
CA SER A 25 -10.52 -14.94 2.52
C SER A 25 -9.44 -15.11 1.43
N PRO A 26 -8.25 -15.64 1.77
CA PRO A 26 -7.20 -15.86 0.78
C PRO A 26 -7.57 -16.96 -0.22
N ASP A 27 -7.25 -16.72 -1.48
CA ASP A 27 -7.15 -17.75 -2.51
C ASP A 27 -5.73 -18.33 -2.44
N PHE A 28 -5.58 -19.54 -1.91
CA PHE A 28 -4.27 -20.17 -1.80
C PHE A 28 -3.77 -20.82 -3.10
N GLU A 29 -4.66 -21.05 -4.07
CA GLU A 29 -4.27 -21.57 -5.38
C GLU A 29 -3.69 -20.46 -6.26
N ASN A 30 -4.24 -19.24 -6.12
CA ASN A 30 -3.76 -18.06 -6.82
C ASN A 30 -3.74 -16.81 -5.92
N PRO A 31 -2.80 -16.73 -4.95
CA PRO A 31 -2.76 -15.65 -3.97
C PRO A 31 -2.57 -14.26 -4.62
N GLY A 32 -1.92 -14.22 -5.79
CA GLY A 32 -1.71 -12.99 -6.53
C GLY A 32 -2.95 -12.45 -7.26
N ASN A 33 -4.02 -13.23 -7.40
CA ASN A 33 -5.19 -12.83 -8.21
C ASN A 33 -5.87 -11.57 -7.68
N PHE A 34 -6.21 -11.55 -6.38
CA PHE A 34 -6.87 -10.39 -5.77
C PHE A 34 -6.02 -9.12 -5.88
N PRO A 35 -4.74 -9.09 -5.46
CA PRO A 35 -3.96 -7.86 -5.54
C PRO A 35 -3.72 -7.41 -6.99
N ARG A 36 -3.60 -8.33 -7.96
CA ARG A 36 -3.49 -7.99 -9.40
C ARG A 36 -4.76 -7.32 -9.91
N ARG A 37 -5.93 -7.90 -9.65
CA ARG A 37 -7.22 -7.35 -10.07
C ARG A 37 -7.43 -5.96 -9.49
N GLU A 38 -7.16 -5.78 -8.21
CA GLU A 38 -7.38 -4.51 -7.54
C GLU A 38 -6.36 -3.44 -7.96
N ALA A 39 -5.09 -3.82 -8.17
CA ALA A 39 -4.09 -2.91 -8.72
C ALA A 39 -4.48 -2.41 -10.13
N ASN A 40 -4.97 -3.30 -10.99
CA ASN A 40 -5.47 -2.94 -12.31
C ASN A 40 -6.67 -2.01 -12.24
N ARG A 41 -7.60 -2.25 -11.29
CA ARG A 41 -8.75 -1.37 -11.04
C ARG A 41 -8.30 0.03 -10.65
N ILE A 42 -7.44 0.14 -9.63
CA ILE A 42 -6.89 1.42 -9.13
C ILE A 42 -6.20 2.21 -10.25
N LYS A 43 -5.38 1.54 -11.06
CA LYS A 43 -4.70 2.17 -12.20
C LYS A 43 -5.67 2.66 -13.27
N ARG A 44 -6.60 1.81 -13.69
CA ARG A 44 -7.57 2.11 -14.75
C ARG A 44 -8.48 3.27 -14.36
N GLU A 45 -8.94 3.27 -13.11
CA GLU A 45 -9.86 4.29 -12.57
C GLU A 45 -9.12 5.53 -12.03
N LYS A 46 -7.78 5.52 -12.05
CA LYS A 46 -6.92 6.60 -11.54
C LYS A 46 -7.28 7.03 -10.11
N LEU A 47 -7.50 6.04 -9.24
CA LEU A 47 -7.94 6.33 -7.88
C LEU A 47 -6.80 7.00 -7.08
N PRO A 48 -7.05 8.16 -6.46
CA PRO A 48 -6.02 8.92 -5.77
C PRO A 48 -5.63 8.28 -4.43
N GLY A 49 -4.45 8.66 -3.94
CA GLY A 49 -3.97 8.31 -2.61
C GLY A 49 -3.01 7.13 -2.60
N ILE A 50 -2.82 6.58 -1.41
CA ILE A 50 -1.94 5.44 -1.17
C ILE A 50 -2.76 4.20 -0.85
N TRP A 51 -2.42 3.10 -1.50
CA TRP A 51 -3.07 1.82 -1.35
C TRP A 51 -2.03 0.78 -0.97
N TYR A 52 -2.41 -0.16 -0.12
CA TYR A 52 -1.67 -1.39 0.11
C TYR A 52 -2.57 -2.58 -0.18
N LEU A 53 -2.05 -3.54 -0.93
CA LEU A 53 -2.76 -4.74 -1.32
C LEU A 53 -1.92 -5.96 -0.98
N ASN A 54 -2.53 -6.94 -0.33
CA ASN A 54 -2.00 -8.29 -0.22
C ASN A 54 -3.16 -9.30 -0.40
N PRO A 55 -2.88 -10.61 -0.46
CA PRO A 55 -3.90 -11.62 -0.77
C PRO A 55 -5.11 -11.67 0.19
N VAL A 56 -5.02 -11.03 1.36
CA VAL A 56 -6.08 -11.05 2.39
C VAL A 56 -6.59 -9.67 2.78
N ALA A 57 -6.04 -8.58 2.26
CA ALA A 57 -6.40 -7.25 2.71
C ALA A 57 -6.16 -6.16 1.66
N ARG A 58 -7.01 -5.14 1.76
CA ARG A 58 -6.84 -3.85 1.10
C ARG A 58 -6.79 -2.77 2.17
N VAL A 59 -5.83 -1.88 2.06
CA VAL A 59 -5.74 -0.68 2.91
C VAL A 59 -5.63 0.53 1.99
N ARG A 60 -6.38 1.59 2.29
CA ARG A 60 -6.34 2.85 1.56
C ARG A 60 -6.18 4.00 2.56
N SER A 61 -5.39 4.99 2.18
CA SER A 61 -5.36 6.29 2.84
C SER A 61 -5.27 7.41 1.80
N PRO A 62 -5.84 8.60 2.05
CA PRO A 62 -5.64 9.76 1.19
C PRO A 62 -4.18 10.28 1.20
N LYS A 63 -3.43 10.00 2.27
CA LYS A 63 -2.03 10.41 2.43
C LYS A 63 -1.19 9.27 3.01
N ASP A 64 0.09 9.26 2.70
CA ASP A 64 1.04 8.49 3.47
C ASP A 64 1.10 9.04 4.90
N SER A 65 0.95 8.15 5.87
CA SER A 65 1.02 8.48 7.29
C SER A 65 1.65 7.33 8.05
N GLU A 66 2.20 7.62 9.23
CA GLU A 66 2.72 6.56 10.10
C GLU A 66 1.63 5.57 10.48
N GLU A 67 0.40 6.05 10.71
CA GLU A 67 -0.75 5.22 11.02
C GLU A 67 -1.11 4.27 9.86
N PHE A 68 -1.09 4.75 8.62
CA PHE A 68 -1.26 3.89 7.45
C PHE A 68 -0.22 2.77 7.44
N MET A 69 1.04 3.09 7.70
CA MET A 69 2.11 2.09 7.77
C MET A 69 1.93 1.09 8.90
N ARG A 70 1.43 1.51 10.07
CA ARG A 70 1.09 0.61 11.18
C ARG A 70 -0.01 -0.37 10.77
N VAL A 71 -1.05 0.09 10.06
CA VAL A 71 -2.12 -0.76 9.55
C VAL A 71 -1.59 -1.74 8.49
N VAL A 72 -0.75 -1.27 7.57
CA VAL A 72 -0.07 -2.12 6.57
C VAL A 72 0.73 -3.23 7.23
N ALA A 73 1.58 -2.90 8.21
CA ALA A 73 2.40 -3.88 8.92
C ALA A 73 1.54 -4.94 9.63
N LYS A 74 0.41 -4.52 10.24
CA LYS A 74 -0.56 -5.43 10.85
C LYS A 74 -1.16 -6.41 9.82
N ARG A 75 -1.58 -5.91 8.67
CA ARG A 75 -2.18 -6.73 7.59
C ARG A 75 -1.17 -7.64 6.90
N GLN A 76 0.08 -7.21 6.79
CA GLN A 76 1.17 -8.05 6.29
C GLN A 76 1.45 -9.20 7.25
N ALA A 77 1.55 -8.92 8.55
CA ALA A 77 1.76 -9.95 9.56
C ALA A 77 0.60 -10.97 9.60
N GLU A 78 -0.64 -10.52 9.40
CA GLU A 78 -1.82 -11.38 9.24
C GLU A 78 -1.64 -12.35 8.07
N TRP A 79 -1.24 -11.87 6.89
CA TRP A 79 -0.99 -12.73 5.73
C TRP A 79 0.12 -13.76 5.99
N PHE A 80 1.24 -13.36 6.58
CA PHE A 80 2.31 -14.30 6.94
C PHE A 80 1.86 -15.35 7.95
N ARG A 81 0.93 -15.03 8.85
CA ARG A 81 0.32 -16.03 9.74
C ARG A 81 -0.52 -17.03 8.95
N HIS A 82 -1.30 -16.59 7.96
CA HIS A 82 -2.02 -17.51 7.07
C HIS A 82 -1.08 -18.44 6.32
N LEU A 83 -0.02 -17.89 5.71
CA LEU A 83 0.99 -18.69 5.00
C LEU A 83 1.69 -19.69 5.93
N THR A 84 2.04 -19.26 7.16
CA THR A 84 2.68 -20.14 8.15
C THR A 84 1.75 -21.25 8.61
N ARG A 85 0.45 -21.00 8.73
CA ARG A 85 -0.54 -22.05 9.07
C ARG A 85 -0.74 -23.04 7.93
N GLN A 86 -0.85 -22.54 6.70
CA GLN A 86 -1.15 -23.35 5.53
C GLN A 86 0.07 -24.19 5.07
N PHE A 87 1.25 -23.57 5.04
CA PHE A 87 2.45 -24.15 4.41
C PHE A 87 3.63 -24.33 5.39
N LYS A 88 3.44 -24.08 6.69
CA LYS A 88 4.52 -24.08 7.69
C LYS A 88 5.68 -23.17 7.27
N ASN A 89 6.91 -23.67 7.21
CA ASN A 89 8.06 -22.89 6.75
C ASN A 89 8.27 -22.95 5.22
N GLY A 90 7.50 -23.77 4.49
CA GLY A 90 7.68 -23.99 3.05
C GLY A 90 7.36 -22.77 2.18
N TRP A 91 6.49 -21.87 2.65
CA TRP A 91 6.18 -20.65 1.89
C TRP A 91 7.39 -19.71 1.73
N ARG A 92 8.34 -19.74 2.68
CA ARG A 92 9.55 -18.91 2.61
C ARG A 92 10.48 -19.40 1.49
N GLU A 93 10.59 -20.72 1.34
CA GLU A 93 11.34 -21.35 0.26
C GLU A 93 10.68 -21.04 -1.09
N ALA A 94 9.35 -21.23 -1.20
CA ALA A 94 8.60 -20.89 -2.40
C ALA A 94 8.79 -19.41 -2.80
N ARG A 95 8.68 -18.48 -1.84
CA ARG A 95 8.95 -17.06 -2.06
C ARG A 95 10.36 -16.80 -2.60
N ASN A 96 11.37 -17.52 -2.09
CA ASN A 96 12.76 -17.33 -2.50
C ASN A 96 13.08 -17.98 -3.85
N GLN A 97 12.33 -19.01 -4.24
CA GLN A 97 12.45 -19.68 -5.54
C GLN A 97 11.77 -18.88 -6.66
N GLU A 98 10.75 -18.07 -6.34
CA GLU A 98 10.11 -17.19 -7.31
C GLU A 98 11.13 -16.17 -7.84
N SER A 99 11.43 -16.21 -9.13
CA SER A 99 12.44 -15.35 -9.75
C SER A 99 11.93 -13.91 -9.95
N SER A 100 10.62 -13.76 -10.14
CA SER A 100 10.01 -12.47 -10.39
C SER A 100 9.75 -11.71 -9.08
N ARG A 101 10.51 -10.63 -8.86
CA ARG A 101 10.26 -9.69 -7.74
C ARG A 101 8.84 -9.16 -7.71
N PHE A 102 8.26 -8.98 -8.90
CA PHE A 102 6.87 -8.56 -9.02
C PHE A 102 5.94 -9.65 -8.50
N GLN A 103 6.12 -10.89 -8.95
CA GLN A 103 5.30 -12.01 -8.49
C GLN A 103 5.44 -12.25 -6.98
N GLN A 104 6.66 -12.18 -6.44
CA GLN A 104 6.91 -12.21 -5.00
C GLN A 104 6.06 -11.16 -4.26
N ALA A 105 5.99 -9.94 -4.78
CA ALA A 105 5.24 -8.86 -4.17
C ALA A 105 3.72 -9.12 -4.21
N PHE A 106 3.18 -9.65 -5.31
CA PHE A 106 1.74 -9.93 -5.40
C PHE A 106 1.31 -11.13 -4.54
N GLU A 107 2.14 -12.15 -4.42
CA GLU A 107 1.77 -13.43 -3.79
C GLU A 107 2.16 -13.52 -2.33
N PHE A 108 3.27 -12.88 -1.93
CA PHE A 108 3.83 -13.04 -0.59
C PHE A 108 3.89 -11.74 0.17
N ASP A 109 4.51 -10.70 -0.38
CA ASP A 109 4.90 -9.54 0.43
C ASP A 109 3.80 -8.47 0.54
N GLY A 110 2.95 -8.37 -0.48
CA GLY A 110 2.07 -7.24 -0.73
C GLY A 110 2.73 -6.17 -1.60
N ILE A 111 1.89 -5.31 -2.16
CA ILE A 111 2.28 -4.17 -2.99
C ILE A 111 1.72 -2.88 -2.41
N ILE A 112 2.39 -1.77 -2.69
CA ILE A 112 1.88 -0.42 -2.44
C ILE A 112 1.59 0.24 -3.79
N ILE A 113 0.52 1.04 -3.85
CA ILE A 113 0.20 1.87 -5.01
C ILE A 113 0.10 3.31 -4.55
N LEU A 114 0.96 4.17 -5.10
CA LEU A 114 0.94 5.60 -4.83
C LEU A 114 0.52 6.33 -6.12
N ASP A 115 -0.66 6.94 -6.12
CA ASP A 115 -1.17 7.73 -7.26
C ASP A 115 -1.08 6.96 -8.60
N GLY A 116 -1.42 5.66 -8.57
CA GLY A 116 -1.39 4.76 -9.73
C GLY A 116 -0.06 4.06 -10.01
N ILE A 117 1.00 4.37 -9.27
CA ILE A 117 2.33 3.76 -9.41
C ILE A 117 2.44 2.57 -8.46
N VAL A 118 2.63 1.36 -9.00
CA VAL A 118 2.84 0.15 -8.20
C VAL A 118 4.29 0.08 -7.76
N LEU A 119 4.49 -0.10 -6.47
CA LEU A 119 5.79 -0.22 -5.82
C LEU A 119 5.84 -1.56 -5.07
N PRO A 120 6.91 -2.36 -5.25
CA PRO A 120 7.17 -3.50 -4.38
C PRO A 120 7.35 -3.02 -2.93
N ILE A 121 6.85 -3.77 -1.95
CA ILE A 121 6.95 -3.33 -0.56
C ILE A 121 8.42 -3.21 -0.13
N MET A 122 9.35 -4.06 -0.59
CA MET A 122 10.75 -3.97 -0.15
C MET A 122 11.43 -2.63 -0.47
N ASP A 123 10.96 -1.96 -1.51
CA ASP A 123 11.45 -0.65 -1.91
C ASP A 123 10.97 0.45 -0.94
N TRP A 124 9.86 0.26 -0.23
CA TRP A 124 9.24 1.29 0.63
C TRP A 124 10.14 1.77 1.78
N LYS A 125 10.97 0.89 2.37
CA LYS A 125 11.88 1.24 3.47
C LYS A 125 12.97 2.23 3.06
N LEU A 126 13.26 2.32 1.76
CA LEU A 126 14.29 3.20 1.21
C LEU A 126 13.76 4.60 0.88
N PHE A 127 12.45 4.82 0.90
CA PHE A 127 11.87 6.05 0.37
C PHE A 127 10.97 6.73 1.39
N ARG A 128 11.44 7.83 1.98
CA ARG A 128 10.50 8.86 2.46
C ARG A 128 9.67 9.28 1.24
N VAL A 129 8.35 9.20 1.32
CA VAL A 129 7.42 9.39 0.19
C VAL A 129 7.62 10.73 -0.53
N ASP A 130 8.13 11.75 0.18
CA ASP A 130 8.58 13.03 -0.39
C ASP A 130 9.61 12.87 -1.53
N GLU A 131 10.48 11.88 -1.47
CA GLU A 131 11.46 11.59 -2.52
C GLU A 131 10.85 10.90 -3.74
N LEU A 132 9.81 10.07 -3.55
CA LEU A 132 9.07 9.44 -4.66
C LEU A 132 8.28 10.48 -5.45
N ARG A 133 7.60 11.40 -4.75
CA ARG A 133 6.90 12.52 -5.41
C ARG A 133 7.86 13.36 -6.23
N LYS A 134 9.05 13.69 -5.69
CA LYS A 134 10.10 14.47 -6.39
C LYS A 134 10.74 13.72 -7.57
N LYS A 135 11.02 12.42 -7.44
CA LYS A 135 11.56 11.60 -8.54
C LYS A 135 10.55 11.48 -9.68
N HIS A 136 9.26 11.31 -9.40
CA HIS A 136 8.24 11.18 -10.43
C HIS A 136 7.77 12.51 -11.03
N THR A 137 7.89 13.65 -10.34
CA THR A 137 7.70 14.97 -10.99
C THR A 137 8.84 15.29 -11.97
N LYS A 138 10.07 14.84 -11.69
CA LYS A 138 11.21 14.99 -12.60
C LYS A 138 11.24 13.93 -13.71
N SER A 139 10.72 12.74 -13.45
CA SER A 139 10.69 11.62 -14.41
C SER A 139 9.36 11.57 -15.17
N LYS A 140 9.04 12.63 -15.93
CA LYS A 140 8.02 12.59 -17.00
C LYS A 140 8.54 11.89 -18.28
N THR A 141 9.52 11.02 -18.12
CA THR A 141 10.07 10.12 -19.14
C THR A 141 10.20 8.72 -18.54
N CYS A 142 9.13 8.20 -17.94
CA CYS A 142 9.09 6.83 -17.43
C CYS A 142 8.53 5.90 -18.50
N THR A 143 9.41 5.06 -19.05
CA THR A 143 9.12 3.98 -20.00
C THR A 143 7.93 3.17 -19.52
N GLN A 144 6.88 3.13 -20.35
CA GLN A 144 5.77 2.20 -20.20
C GLN A 144 6.33 0.79 -20.38
N VAL A 145 6.27 -0.03 -19.34
CA VAL A 145 6.52 -1.46 -19.46
C VAL A 145 5.19 -2.09 -19.90
N PRO A 146 5.09 -2.62 -21.15
CA PRO A 146 3.92 -3.37 -21.54
C PRO A 146 3.90 -4.70 -20.80
N PHE A 147 2.69 -5.14 -20.45
CA PHE A 147 2.41 -6.48 -19.94
C PHE A 147 2.63 -7.53 -21.01
#